data_AF-A0A3M1AEC8-F1
#
_entry.id   AF-A0A3M1AEC8-F1
#
_cell.length_a   1.000
_cell.length_b   1.000
_cell.length_c   1.000
_cell.angle_alpha   90.00
_cell.angle_beta   90.00
_cell.angle_gamma   90.00
#
_symmetry.space_group_name_H-M   'P 1'
#
loop_
_entity.id
_entity.type
_entity.pdbx_description
1 polymer ?
#
loop_
_entity_poly.entity_id
_entity_poly.type
_entity_poly.pdbx_seq_one_letter_code
_entity_poly.pdbx_strand_id
1 'polypeptide(L)'
;MTDQSRIDTHNQKMADAIATPIANYPVDMSIKPEVQGFYDEATATISYIVKDPTSNAAAIIDSVMDIDYAAGRITFDHADMLIDEIRKQGLKLEWIIETHAHADHLSAAPYIQEKLGGKIGIGENIRIVQ
;
A
#
# COMPACT_ATOMS: atom_id res chain seq x y z
N MET A 1 1.67 -35.09 -23.23
CA MET A 1 1.24 -34.69 -21.88
C MET A 1 -0.25 -34.49 -21.92
N THR A 2 -1.00 -35.27 -21.13
CA THR A 2 -2.46 -35.23 -21.07
C THR A 2 -2.94 -33.98 -20.31
N ASP A 3 -4.11 -33.47 -20.66
CA ASP A 3 -4.75 -32.31 -20.03
C ASP A 3 -4.84 -32.45 -18.49
N GLN A 4 -5.07 -33.68 -18.04
CA GLN A 4 -5.07 -34.06 -16.64
C GLN A 4 -3.77 -33.69 -15.90
N SER A 5 -2.60 -33.94 -16.50
CA SER A 5 -1.31 -33.62 -15.86
C SER A 5 -1.10 -32.11 -15.65
N ARG A 6 -1.73 -31.26 -16.47
CA ARG A 6 -1.67 -29.79 -16.33
C ARG A 6 -2.62 -29.31 -15.23
N ILE A 7 -3.81 -29.91 -15.16
CA ILE A 7 -4.80 -29.65 -14.11
C ILE A 7 -4.25 -30.07 -12.75
N ASP A 8 -3.63 -31.25 -12.66
CA ASP A 8 -3.04 -31.76 -11.42
C ASP A 8 -1.89 -30.86 -10.95
N THR A 9 -1.05 -30.37 -11.87
CA THR A 9 0.03 -29.43 -11.55
C THR A 9 -0.52 -28.08 -11.09
N HIS A 10 -1.60 -27.60 -11.69
CA HIS A 10 -2.28 -26.37 -11.29
C HIS A 10 -2.91 -26.50 -9.90
N ASN A 11 -3.59 -27.63 -9.63
CA ASN A 11 -4.21 -27.92 -8.34
C ASN A 11 -3.15 -28.09 -7.24
N GLN A 12 -2.00 -28.67 -7.55
CA GLN A 12 -0.88 -28.77 -6.61
C GLN A 12 -0.29 -27.40 -6.30
N LYS A 13 -0.07 -26.54 -7.31
CA LYS A 13 0.38 -25.16 -7.09
C LYS A 13 -0.62 -24.33 -6.27
N MET A 14 -1.92 -24.52 -6.52
CA MET A 14 -2.95 -23.89 -5.71
C MET A 14 -2.90 -24.42 -4.28
N ALA A 15 -2.84 -25.74 -4.08
CA ALA A 15 -2.70 -26.36 -2.76
C ALA A 15 -1.47 -25.87 -2.00
N ASP A 16 -0.31 -25.71 -2.66
CA ASP A 16 0.92 -25.20 -2.07
C ASP A 16 0.82 -23.70 -1.72
N ALA A 17 0.06 -22.91 -2.50
CA ALA A 17 -0.21 -21.50 -2.23
C ALA A 17 -1.17 -21.28 -1.05
N ILE A 18 -2.17 -22.16 -0.85
CA ILE A 18 -3.05 -22.14 0.35
C ILE A 18 -2.39 -22.81 1.56
N ALA A 19 -1.44 -23.74 1.36
CA ALA A 19 -0.68 -24.41 2.41
C ALA A 19 0.56 -23.63 2.87
N THR A 20 0.92 -22.55 2.16
CA THR A 20 1.89 -21.57 2.66
C THR A 20 1.23 -20.87 3.85
N PRO A 21 1.75 -21.03 5.08
CA PRO A 21 1.13 -20.41 6.22
C PRO A 21 1.10 -18.90 5.97
N ILE A 22 -0.09 -18.29 6.10
CA ILE A 22 -0.19 -16.88 6.50
C ILE A 22 0.85 -16.76 7.60
N ALA A 23 1.91 -16.00 7.34
CA ALA A 23 3.16 -16.09 8.09
C ALA A 23 2.88 -16.15 9.60
N ASN A 24 3.69 -16.93 10.35
CA ASN A 24 3.63 -17.16 11.82
C ASN A 24 3.70 -15.86 12.67
N TYR A 25 2.86 -14.88 12.38
CA TYR A 25 2.64 -13.65 13.10
C TYR A 25 1.38 -13.89 13.92
N PRO A 26 1.49 -14.03 15.25
CA PRO A 26 0.31 -14.10 16.09
C PRO A 26 -0.50 -12.81 15.88
N VAL A 27 -1.68 -12.94 15.29
CA VAL A 27 -2.62 -11.82 15.14
C VAL A 27 -3.41 -11.70 16.43
N ASP A 28 -3.15 -10.64 17.19
CA ASP A 28 -3.95 -10.29 18.35
C ASP A 28 -5.10 -9.35 17.93
N MET A 29 -6.30 -9.90 17.83
CA MET A 29 -7.51 -9.17 17.44
C MET A 29 -7.99 -8.16 18.50
N SER A 30 -7.39 -8.15 19.69
CA SER A 30 -7.68 -7.13 20.71
C SER A 30 -6.94 -5.81 20.46
N ILE A 31 -5.85 -5.85 19.68
CA ILE A 31 -5.10 -4.67 19.27
C ILE A 31 -5.82 -4.01 18.10
N LYS A 32 -6.15 -2.72 18.25
CA LYS A 32 -6.87 -1.94 17.24
C LYS A 32 -5.96 -0.86 16.67
N PRO A 33 -5.59 -0.91 15.38
CA PRO A 33 -4.83 0.17 14.76
C PRO A 33 -5.64 1.47 14.76
N GLU A 34 -4.94 2.58 14.92
CA GLU A 34 -5.51 3.91 14.71
C GLU A 34 -5.47 4.20 13.20
N VAL A 35 -6.63 4.42 12.59
CA VAL A 35 -6.77 4.57 11.12
C VAL A 35 -7.37 5.93 10.80
N GLN A 36 -6.71 6.67 9.91
CA GLN A 36 -7.15 7.98 9.42
C GLN A 36 -7.22 7.93 7.89
N GLY A 37 -8.33 8.36 7.30
CA GLY A 37 -8.55 8.41 5.86
C GLY A 37 -8.43 9.82 5.31
N PHE A 38 -7.81 9.95 4.14
CA PHE A 38 -7.50 11.20 3.46
C PHE A 38 -8.03 11.11 2.02
N TYR A 39 -9.15 11.77 1.77
CA TYR A 39 -9.84 11.73 0.49
C TYR A 39 -9.20 12.72 -0.50
N ASP A 40 -8.88 12.25 -1.69
CA ASP A 40 -8.59 13.10 -2.85
C ASP A 40 -9.84 13.27 -3.71
N GLU A 41 -10.28 14.51 -3.92
CA GLU A 41 -11.48 14.80 -4.71
C GLU A 41 -11.25 14.57 -6.22
N ALA A 42 -10.02 14.73 -6.71
CA ALA A 42 -9.72 14.67 -8.14
C ALA A 42 -9.78 13.24 -8.68
N THR A 43 -9.30 12.27 -7.91
CA THR A 43 -9.26 10.85 -8.28
C THR A 43 -10.31 10.01 -7.56
N ALA A 44 -11.00 10.59 -6.58
CA ALA A 44 -11.88 9.89 -5.64
C ALA A 44 -11.18 8.77 -4.84
N THR A 45 -9.85 8.85 -4.72
CA THR A 45 -9.05 7.91 -3.92
C THR A 45 -9.11 8.28 -2.44
N ILE A 46 -9.04 7.28 -1.57
CA ILE A 46 -8.82 7.49 -0.13
C ILE A 46 -7.49 6.85 0.23
N SER A 47 -6.50 7.68 0.57
CA SER A 47 -5.27 7.22 1.20
C SER A 47 -5.48 7.04 2.69
N TYR A 48 -4.74 6.13 3.32
CA TYR A 48 -4.83 5.90 4.76
C TYR A 48 -3.50 6.08 5.47
N ILE A 49 -3.52 6.69 6.65
CA ILE A 49 -2.46 6.54 7.65
C ILE A 49 -2.95 5.52 8.68
N VAL A 50 -2.16 4.48 8.90
CA VAL A 50 -2.41 3.43 9.88
C VAL A 50 -1.29 3.44 10.90
N LYS A 51 -1.63 3.66 12.17
CA LYS A 51 -0.66 3.72 13.28
C LYS A 51 -0.86 2.53 14.22
N ASP A 52 0.24 1.92 14.62
CA ASP A 52 0.30 0.96 15.72
C ASP A 52 -0.10 1.65 17.04
N PRO A 53 -1.14 1.17 17.76
CA PRO A 53 -1.60 1.83 18.98
C PRO A 53 -0.59 1.71 20.14
N THR A 54 0.37 0.80 20.05
CA THR A 54 1.36 0.52 21.10
C THR A 54 2.70 1.23 20.88
N SER A 55 2.89 1.88 19.72
CA SER A 55 4.13 2.58 19.38
C SER A 55 3.87 3.81 18.50
N ASN A 56 4.94 4.40 17.97
CA ASN A 56 4.82 5.48 16.98
C ASN A 56 4.97 4.97 15.54
N ALA A 57 5.05 3.65 15.33
CA ALA A 57 5.16 3.09 13.99
C ALA A 57 3.88 3.33 13.18
N ALA A 58 4.05 3.72 11.92
CA ALA A 58 2.95 3.97 11.01
C ALA A 58 3.22 3.44 9.60
N ALA A 59 2.13 3.24 8.87
CA ALA A 59 2.12 2.95 7.45
C ALA A 59 1.22 3.95 6.71
N ILE A 60 1.60 4.30 5.49
CA ILE A 60 0.73 4.97 4.52
C ILE A 60 0.25 3.93 3.51
N ILE A 61 -1.04 3.95 3.15
CA ILE A 61 -1.65 3.04 2.17
C ILE A 61 -2.22 3.88 1.01
N ASP A 62 -1.92 3.47 -0.22
CA ASP A 62 -2.45 4.01 -1.49
C ASP A 62 -2.31 5.54 -1.58
N SER A 63 -1.07 6.04 -1.51
CA SER A 63 -0.78 7.48 -1.53
C SER A 63 -0.93 8.08 -2.93
N VAL A 64 -1.56 9.26 -3.04
CA VAL A 64 -1.80 9.95 -4.32
C VAL A 64 -0.72 11.00 -4.60
N MET A 65 -0.20 10.99 -5.83
CA MET A 65 0.54 12.10 -6.44
C MET A 65 -0.40 12.80 -7.43
N ASP A 66 -0.64 14.09 -7.18
CA ASP A 66 -1.61 14.87 -7.94
C ASP A 66 -1.11 15.15 -9.35
N ILE A 67 -2.01 15.07 -10.33
CA ILE A 67 -1.74 15.40 -11.73
C ILE A 67 -2.81 16.34 -12.28
N ASP A 68 -2.37 17.51 -12.76
CA ASP A 68 -3.18 18.37 -13.60
C ASP A 68 -3.10 17.85 -15.05
N TYR A 69 -4.11 17.08 -15.44
CA TYR A 69 -4.22 16.51 -16.79
C TYR A 69 -4.30 17.58 -17.90
N ALA A 70 -4.85 18.76 -17.61
CA ALA A 70 -4.98 19.82 -18.62
C ALA A 70 -3.65 20.54 -18.87
N ALA A 71 -2.83 20.72 -17.82
CA ALA A 71 -1.53 21.37 -17.91
C ALA A 71 -0.35 20.40 -18.06
N GLY A 72 -0.57 19.10 -17.88
CA GLY A 72 0.49 18.08 -17.86
C GLY A 72 1.48 18.26 -16.71
N ARG A 73 1.02 18.77 -15.56
CA ARG A 73 1.86 19.06 -14.39
C ARG A 73 1.55 18.11 -13.26
N ILE A 74 2.59 17.71 -12.52
CA ILE A 74 2.44 17.00 -11.26
C ILE A 74 2.54 18.00 -10.10
N THR A 75 1.70 17.81 -9.10
CA THR A 75 1.78 18.50 -7.81
C THR A 75 1.85 17.45 -6.69
N PHE A 76 2.19 17.88 -5.49
CA PHE A 76 2.43 16.98 -4.36
C PHE A 76 1.54 17.36 -3.16
N ASP A 77 0.45 18.07 -3.38
CA ASP A 77 -0.32 18.70 -2.31
C ASP A 77 -0.95 17.62 -1.41
N HIS A 78 -1.52 16.56 -2.01
CA HIS A 78 -2.05 15.42 -1.25
C HIS A 78 -0.96 14.65 -0.51
N ALA A 79 0.18 14.41 -1.16
CA ALA A 79 1.32 13.73 -0.55
C ALA A 79 1.94 14.54 0.61
N ASP A 80 2.06 15.86 0.45
CA ASP A 80 2.58 16.78 1.46
C ASP A 80 1.66 16.84 2.67
N MET A 81 0.33 16.81 2.47
CA MET A 81 -0.63 16.67 3.56
C MET A 81 -0.39 15.39 4.38
N LEU A 82 -0.17 14.24 3.73
CA LEU A 82 0.14 12.99 4.43
C LEU A 82 1.48 13.08 5.20
N ILE A 83 2.50 13.69 4.59
CA ILE A 83 3.82 13.90 5.21
C ILE A 83 3.70 14.77 6.45
N ASP A 84 2.95 15.86 6.35
CA ASP A 84 2.75 16.80 7.45
C ASP A 84 1.98 16.15 8.59
N GLU A 85 0.99 15.30 8.31
CA GLU A 85 0.25 14.60 9.35
C GLU A 85 1.13 13.56 10.09
N ILE A 86 2.00 12.83 9.37
CA ILE A 86 3.01 11.96 9.98
C ILE A 86 3.93 12.76 10.91
N ARG A 87 4.45 13.90 10.44
CA ARG A 87 5.37 14.77 11.22
C ARG A 87 4.68 15.37 12.44
N LYS A 88 3.48 15.90 12.27
CA LYS A 88 2.67 16.54 13.32
C LYS A 88 2.35 15.58 14.46
N GLN A 89 2.07 14.32 14.16
CA GLN A 89 1.81 13.28 15.15
C GLN A 89 3.11 12.66 15.72
N GLY A 90 4.28 13.02 15.20
CA GLY A 90 5.57 12.45 15.63
C GLY A 90 5.70 10.96 15.30
N LEU A 91 5.05 10.52 14.22
CA LEU A 91 5.05 9.13 13.79
C LEU A 91 6.32 8.77 13.03
N LYS A 92 6.71 7.51 13.14
CA LYS A 92 7.79 6.91 12.35
C LYS A 92 7.17 6.10 11.22
N LEU A 93 7.34 6.59 9.99
CA LEU A 93 6.88 5.89 8.80
C LEU A 93 7.78 4.67 8.52
N GLU A 94 7.25 3.47 8.76
CA GLU A 94 7.97 2.21 8.50
C GLU A 94 7.63 1.65 7.11
N TRP A 95 6.40 1.85 6.65
CA TRP A 95 5.88 1.27 5.41
C TRP A 95 5.06 2.26 4.58
N ILE A 96 5.17 2.13 3.26
CA ILE A 96 4.32 2.75 2.26
C ILE A 96 3.81 1.60 1.41
N ILE A 97 2.51 1.33 1.44
CA ILE A 97 1.92 0.12 0.89
C ILE A 97 0.98 0.50 -0.24
N GLU A 98 1.16 -0.14 -1.38
CA GLU A 98 0.25 -0.07 -2.51
C GLU A 98 -0.56 -1.36 -2.57
N THR A 99 -1.89 -1.22 -2.61
CA THR A 99 -2.80 -2.37 -2.68
C THR A 99 -2.75 -3.04 -4.05
N HIS A 100 -2.52 -2.27 -5.12
CA HIS A 100 -2.42 -2.76 -6.50
C HIS A 100 -1.70 -1.74 -7.41
N ALA A 101 -1.61 -2.03 -8.72
CA ALA A 101 -1.23 -1.05 -9.73
C ALA A 101 -2.47 -0.20 -10.03
N HIS A 102 -2.49 1.03 -9.52
CA HIS A 102 -3.60 1.95 -9.70
C HIS A 102 -3.65 2.46 -11.14
N ALA A 103 -4.85 2.49 -11.72
CA ALA A 103 -5.10 3.03 -13.06
C ALA A 103 -5.76 4.42 -13.03
N ASP A 104 -6.28 4.80 -11.86
CA ASP A 104 -7.04 6.02 -11.60
C ASP A 104 -6.18 7.16 -11.04
N HIS A 105 -5.02 6.85 -10.44
CA HIS A 105 -4.10 7.84 -9.89
C HIS A 105 -2.64 7.42 -10.00
N LEU A 106 -1.73 8.38 -9.84
CA LEU A 106 -0.30 8.11 -9.72
C LEU A 106 0.07 7.92 -8.25
N SER A 107 0.89 6.91 -7.93
CA SER A 107 1.38 6.71 -6.57
C SER A 107 2.41 7.78 -6.17
N ALA A 108 2.26 8.34 -4.95
CA ALA A 108 3.23 9.23 -4.33
C ALA A 108 4.31 8.49 -3.50
N ALA A 109 4.34 7.16 -3.50
CA ALA A 109 5.22 6.39 -2.61
C ALA A 109 6.71 6.76 -2.73
N PRO A 110 7.30 6.94 -3.93
CA PRO A 110 8.70 7.36 -4.05
C PRO A 110 8.97 8.75 -3.47
N TYR A 111 8.04 9.69 -3.68
CA TYR A 111 8.15 11.06 -3.15
C TYR A 111 8.11 11.07 -1.63
N ILE A 112 7.14 10.37 -1.03
CA ILE A 112 7.02 10.25 0.43
C ILE A 112 8.25 9.53 1.01
N GLN A 113 8.75 8.49 0.35
CA GLN A 113 9.95 7.78 0.78
C GLN A 113 11.18 8.68 0.82
N GLU A 114 11.34 9.59 -0.15
CA GLU A 114 12.44 10.56 -0.14
C GLU A 114 12.39 11.48 1.09
N LYS A 115 11.18 11.89 1.52
CA LYS A 115 10.99 12.85 2.61
C LYS A 115 11.01 12.24 4.01
N LEU A 116 10.53 11.01 4.15
CA LEU A 116 10.30 10.36 5.45
C LEU A 116 11.01 9.02 5.62
N GLY A 117 11.57 8.44 4.56
CA GLY A 117 12.10 7.08 4.55
C GLY A 117 10.98 6.03 4.48
N GLY A 118 11.17 4.92 5.18
CA GLY A 118 10.24 3.77 5.13
C GLY A 118 10.48 2.86 3.92
N LYS A 119 9.75 1.75 3.90
CA LYS A 119 9.83 0.71 2.86
C LYS A 119 8.59 0.72 1.99
N ILE A 120 8.78 0.65 0.68
CA ILE A 120 7.67 0.49 -0.27
C ILE A 120 7.32 -0.99 -0.38
N GLY A 121 6.05 -1.33 -0.20
CA GLY A 121 5.50 -2.68 -0.33
C GLY A 121 4.38 -2.73 -1.36
N ILE A 122 4.35 -3.79 -2.16
CA ILE A 122 3.32 -4.08 -3.16
C ILE A 122 3.28 -5.59 -3.42
N GLY A 123 2.19 -6.11 -4.00
CA GLY A 123 2.09 -7.54 -4.34
C GLY A 123 3.22 -8.02 -5.26
N GLU A 124 3.76 -9.21 -4.98
CA GLU A 124 4.94 -9.77 -5.69
C GLU A 124 4.77 -9.87 -7.22
N ASN A 125 3.54 -10.04 -7.68
CA ASN A 125 3.20 -10.23 -9.09
C ASN A 125 2.97 -8.91 -9.84
N ILE A 126 3.22 -7.75 -9.23
CA ILE A 126 2.97 -6.44 -9.87
C ILE A 126 3.76 -6.23 -11.16
N ARG A 127 4.88 -6.93 -11.35
CA ARG A 127 5.63 -6.86 -12.62
C ARG A 127 4.94 -7.59 -13.77
N ILE A 128 3.93 -8.41 -13.45
CA ILE A 128 3.16 -9.23 -14.40
C ILE A 128 1.81 -8.56 -14.69
N VAL A 129 1.23 -7.83 -13.73
CA VAL A 129 -0.05 -7.12 -13.86
C VAL A 129 0.19 -5.61 -13.89
N GLN A 130 -0.18 -4.95 -14.99
CA GLN A 130 -0.07 -3.50 -15.19
C GLN A 130 -1.40 -2.94 -15.69
#